data_AF-X1IGR8-F1
#
_entry.id   AF-X1IGR8-F1
#
_cell.length_a   1.000
_cell.length_b   1.000
_cell.length_c   1.000
_cell.angle_alpha   90.00
_cell.angle_beta   90.00
_cell.angle_gamma   90.00
#
_symmetry.space_group_name_H-M   'P 1'
#
loop_
_entity.id
_entity.type
_entity.pdbx_description
1 polymer ?
#
loop_
_entity_poly.entity_id
_entity_poly.type
_entity_poly.pdbx_seq_one_letter_code
_entity_poly.pdbx_strand_id
1 'polypeptide(L)'
;ELLPIMLDYLKSSDLLEKYSDILLLLKKWDYNLIKKSVAGTIYKIWHQETLKAILIPHIGEELLEPFLGSRPFDLKRLFKLFDNNQNELEELLFNSLQDTINFLSEKLNSDYSKWEWGNLHKLTLVHPFSLANEDGKALNIGPFKMGGDSNTLNNGYFDPLNDYAMAVGPSFRQIHDLSDWDKSVFVLPGG
;
A
#
# COMPACT_ATOMS: atom_id res chain seq x y z
N GLU A 1 2.41 -1.60 -13.21
CA GLU A 1 1.61 -1.88 -14.42
C GLU A 1 0.12 -1.56 -14.31
N LEU A 2 -0.52 -1.68 -13.14
CA LEU A 2 -1.97 -1.54 -13.06
C LEU A 2 -2.47 -0.08 -13.10
N LEU A 3 -1.70 0.85 -12.53
CA LEU A 3 -2.10 2.25 -12.43
C LEU A 3 -2.47 2.90 -13.79
N PRO A 4 -1.68 2.73 -14.88
CA PRO A 4 -2.09 3.24 -16.20
C PRO A 4 -3.47 2.74 -16.64
N ILE A 5 -3.75 1.45 -16.46
CA ILE A 5 -5.04 0.85 -16.83
C ILE A 5 -6.18 1.51 -16.03
N MET A 6 -6.01 1.67 -14.72
CA MET A 6 -7.02 2.31 -13.87
C MET A 6 -7.26 3.77 -14.29
N LEU A 7 -6.19 4.49 -14.65
CA LEU A 7 -6.29 5.88 -15.11
C LEU A 7 -6.96 6.00 -16.49
N ASP A 8 -6.75 5.05 -17.39
CA ASP A 8 -7.32 5.05 -18.75
C ASP A 8 -8.85 4.85 -18.76
N TYR A 9 -9.40 4.24 -17.71
CA TYR A 9 -10.85 4.10 -17.53
C TYR A 9 -11.53 5.38 -17.02
N LEU A 10 -10.80 6.31 -16.41
CA LEU A 10 -11.35 7.58 -15.93
C LEU A 10 -11.42 8.60 -17.09
N LYS A 11 -12.52 8.61 -17.84
CA LYS A 11 -12.70 9.39 -19.07
C LYS A 11 -13.62 10.61 -18.89
N SER A 12 -14.48 10.61 -17.88
CA SER A 12 -15.44 11.68 -17.61
C SER A 12 -14.77 12.98 -17.13
N SER A 13 -15.09 14.10 -17.78
CA SER A 13 -14.55 15.43 -17.47
C SER A 13 -14.80 15.85 -16.03
N ASP A 14 -15.99 15.59 -15.52
CA ASP A 14 -16.42 16.10 -14.21
C ASP A 14 -15.67 15.40 -13.06
N LEU A 15 -15.34 14.13 -13.26
CA LEU A 15 -14.54 13.32 -12.34
C LEU A 15 -13.08 13.74 -12.35
N LEU A 16 -12.56 14.05 -13.55
CA LEU A 16 -11.20 14.52 -13.76
C LEU A 16 -10.97 15.92 -13.16
N GLU A 17 -11.97 16.80 -13.18
CA GLU A 17 -11.86 18.15 -12.61
C GLU A 17 -11.75 18.11 -11.07
N LYS A 18 -12.60 17.34 -10.40
CA LYS A 18 -12.70 17.30 -8.93
C LYS A 18 -11.40 16.86 -8.23
N TYR A 19 -10.68 15.89 -8.82
CA TYR A 19 -9.45 15.32 -8.24
C TYR A 19 -8.23 15.47 -9.16
N SER A 20 -8.23 16.50 -10.01
CA SER A 20 -7.20 16.76 -11.02
C SER A 20 -5.77 16.70 -10.49
N ASP A 21 -5.49 17.35 -9.35
CA ASP A 21 -4.16 17.35 -8.72
C ASP A 21 -3.68 15.94 -8.33
N ILE A 22 -4.56 15.15 -7.71
CA ILE A 22 -4.25 13.77 -7.29
C ILE A 22 -4.03 12.87 -8.51
N LEU A 23 -4.84 13.02 -9.55
CA LEU A 23 -4.68 12.26 -10.78
C LEU A 23 -3.40 12.65 -11.52
N LEU A 24 -3.02 13.94 -11.53
CA LEU A 24 -1.75 14.40 -12.06
C LEU A 24 -0.56 13.86 -11.26
N LEU A 25 -0.69 13.80 -9.94
CA LEU A 25 0.32 13.21 -9.05
C LEU A 25 0.52 11.73 -9.34
N LEU A 26 -0.57 10.96 -9.47
CA LEU A 26 -0.54 9.54 -9.85
C LEU A 26 0.08 9.33 -11.25
N LYS A 27 -0.28 10.16 -12.24
CA LYS A 27 0.28 10.11 -13.61
C LYS A 27 1.79 10.36 -13.63
N LYS A 28 2.30 11.21 -12.73
CA LYS A 28 3.73 11.56 -12.63
C LYS A 28 4.53 10.62 -11.73
N TRP A 29 3.88 9.65 -11.09
CA TRP A 29 4.57 8.75 -10.18
C TRP A 29 5.59 7.88 -10.90
N ASP A 30 6.78 7.77 -10.32
CA ASP A 30 7.91 6.99 -10.83
C ASP A 30 7.85 5.51 -10.44
N TYR A 31 6.75 5.05 -9.84
CA TYR A 31 6.55 3.70 -9.32
C TYR A 31 7.48 3.29 -8.17
N ASN A 32 8.23 4.23 -7.60
CA ASN A 32 9.04 3.97 -6.42
C ASN A 32 8.20 4.13 -5.15
N LEU A 33 7.96 3.02 -4.46
CA LEU A 33 7.22 2.98 -3.20
C LEU A 33 8.13 3.25 -2.01
N ILE A 34 8.88 4.36 -2.03
CA ILE A 34 9.70 4.77 -0.88
C ILE A 34 8.81 5.30 0.25
N LYS A 35 9.36 5.38 1.48
CA LYS A 35 8.62 5.86 2.66
C LYS A 35 7.99 7.25 2.52
N LYS A 36 8.48 8.09 1.60
CA LYS A 36 7.96 9.44 1.30
C LYS A 36 7.03 9.50 0.09
N SER A 37 6.71 8.35 -0.52
CA SER A 37 5.96 8.30 -1.77
C SER A 37 4.48 8.60 -1.51
N VAL A 38 4.04 9.81 -1.86
CA VAL A 38 2.63 10.22 -1.74
C VAL A 38 1.75 9.51 -2.77
N ALA A 39 2.16 9.56 -4.03
CA ALA A 39 1.44 8.89 -5.11
C ALA A 39 1.36 7.37 -4.90
N GLY A 40 2.45 6.77 -4.39
CA GLY A 40 2.48 5.36 -4.03
C GLY A 40 1.46 5.01 -2.95
N THR A 41 1.33 5.84 -1.90
CA THR A 41 0.28 5.66 -0.87
C THR A 41 -1.12 5.67 -1.48
N ILE A 42 -1.42 6.67 -2.29
CA ILE A 42 -2.74 6.81 -2.94
C ILE A 42 -3.03 5.59 -3.79
N TYR A 43 -2.09 5.18 -4.64
CA TYR A 43 -2.24 3.99 -5.47
C TYR A 43 -2.45 2.71 -4.63
N LYS A 44 -1.71 2.56 -3.52
CA LYS A 44 -1.82 1.38 -2.66
C LYS A 44 -3.21 1.26 -2.03
N ILE A 45 -3.75 2.35 -1.52
CA ILE A 45 -5.09 2.36 -0.94
C ILE A 45 -6.15 2.24 -2.02
N TRP A 46 -6.00 2.96 -3.14
CA TRP A 46 -6.96 2.88 -4.25
C TRP A 46 -7.09 1.48 -4.81
N HIS A 47 -5.97 0.78 -5.02
CA HIS A 47 -5.99 -0.63 -5.40
C HIS A 47 -6.77 -1.50 -4.40
N GLN A 48 -6.65 -1.24 -3.09
CA GLN A 48 -7.34 -2.01 -2.06
C GLN A 48 -8.84 -1.71 -2.05
N GLU A 49 -9.22 -0.43 -2.11
CA GLU A 49 -10.63 -0.03 -2.14
C GLU A 49 -11.32 -0.48 -3.43
N THR A 50 -10.63 -0.47 -4.57
CA THR A 50 -11.15 -1.07 -5.81
C THR A 50 -11.36 -2.58 -5.66
N LEU A 51 -10.44 -3.31 -5.02
CA LEU A 51 -10.62 -4.74 -4.76
C LEU A 51 -11.85 -5.01 -3.89
N LYS A 52 -12.02 -4.24 -2.82
CA LYS A 52 -13.19 -4.33 -1.93
C LYS A 52 -14.49 -4.05 -2.69
N ALA A 53 -14.54 -2.95 -3.44
CA ALA A 53 -15.72 -2.55 -4.20
C ALA A 53 -16.16 -3.63 -5.21
N ILE A 54 -15.21 -4.35 -5.82
CA ILE A 54 -15.53 -5.45 -6.74
C ILE A 54 -15.96 -6.71 -5.97
N LEU A 55 -15.21 -7.11 -4.93
CA LEU A 55 -15.36 -8.45 -4.35
C LEU A 55 -16.41 -8.54 -3.24
N ILE A 56 -16.58 -7.50 -2.42
CA ILE A 56 -17.54 -7.52 -1.30
C ILE A 56 -18.97 -7.85 -1.77
N PRO A 57 -19.50 -7.29 -2.87
CA PRO A 57 -20.83 -7.67 -3.36
C PRO A 57 -20.99 -9.14 -3.75
N HIS A 58 -19.89 -9.84 -4.07
CA HIS A 58 -19.92 -11.23 -4.54
C HIS A 58 -19.65 -12.25 -3.43
N ILE A 59 -18.74 -11.94 -2.51
CA ILE A 59 -18.28 -12.89 -1.49
C ILE A 59 -18.47 -12.41 -0.05
N GLY A 60 -18.86 -11.14 0.14
CA GLY A 60 -18.96 -10.53 1.47
C GLY A 60 -17.61 -10.10 2.05
N GLU A 61 -17.67 -9.18 3.00
CA GLU A 61 -16.49 -8.59 3.65
C GLU A 61 -15.71 -9.61 4.49
N GLU A 62 -16.41 -10.42 5.30
CA GLU A 62 -15.80 -11.43 6.18
C GLU A 62 -14.91 -12.44 5.43
N LEU A 63 -15.29 -12.81 4.20
CA LEU A 63 -14.50 -13.71 3.37
C LEU A 63 -13.33 -13.02 2.69
N LEU A 64 -13.40 -11.71 2.46
CA LEU A 64 -12.36 -10.95 1.77
C LEU A 64 -11.24 -10.51 2.71
N GLU A 65 -11.59 -10.09 3.93
CA GLU A 65 -10.66 -9.49 4.90
C GLU A 65 -9.34 -10.27 5.09
N PRO A 66 -9.35 -11.61 5.30
CA PRO A 66 -8.12 -12.39 5.49
C PRO A 66 -7.18 -12.36 4.27
N PHE A 67 -7.71 -12.00 3.09
CA PHE A 67 -6.98 -12.00 1.82
C PHE A 67 -6.49 -10.62 1.38
N LEU A 68 -6.86 -9.54 2.08
CA LEU A 68 -6.44 -8.18 1.74
C LEU A 68 -4.91 -8.02 1.81
N GLY A 69 -4.26 -8.68 2.77
CA GLY A 69 -2.79 -8.73 2.87
C GLY A 69 -2.13 -9.69 1.87
N SER A 70 -2.76 -10.84 1.59
CA SER A 70 -2.14 -11.97 0.87
C SER A 70 -2.28 -11.95 -0.66
N ARG A 71 -2.83 -10.87 -1.25
CA ARG A 71 -2.92 -10.58 -2.70
C ARG A 71 -3.14 -11.81 -3.62
N PRO A 72 -4.14 -12.67 -3.40
CA PRO A 72 -4.49 -13.71 -4.38
C PRO A 72 -5.21 -13.14 -5.61
N PHE A 73 -5.59 -11.85 -5.60
CA PHE A 73 -6.46 -11.24 -6.61
C PHE A 73 -5.71 -10.30 -7.55
N ASP A 74 -5.81 -10.59 -8.85
CA ASP A 74 -5.32 -9.75 -9.93
C ASP A 74 -6.46 -8.87 -10.47
N LEU A 75 -6.39 -7.57 -10.20
CA LEU A 75 -7.40 -6.60 -10.66
C LEU A 75 -7.56 -6.60 -12.18
N LYS A 76 -6.52 -6.90 -12.98
CA LYS A 76 -6.68 -7.00 -14.46
C LYS A 76 -7.65 -8.13 -14.82
N ARG A 77 -7.67 -9.22 -14.05
CA ARG A 77 -8.62 -10.32 -14.26
C ARG A 77 -10.01 -9.93 -13.80
N LEU A 78 -10.12 -9.23 -12.67
CA LEU A 78 -11.40 -8.78 -12.13
C LEU A 78 -12.08 -7.74 -13.02
N PHE A 79 -11.32 -6.87 -13.69
CA PHE A 79 -11.89 -5.90 -14.64
C PHE A 79 -12.61 -6.56 -15.82
N LYS A 80 -12.29 -7.81 -16.16
CA LYS A 80 -13.02 -8.57 -17.20
C LYS A 80 -14.48 -8.82 -16.86
N LEU A 81 -14.87 -8.75 -15.59
CA LEU A 81 -16.27 -8.81 -15.17
C LEU A 81 -17.10 -7.65 -15.77
N PHE A 82 -16.44 -6.57 -16.16
CA PHE A 82 -17.04 -5.35 -16.69
C PHE A 82 -16.81 -5.17 -18.20
N ASP A 83 -16.34 -6.19 -18.93
CA ASP A 83 -16.06 -6.09 -20.37
C ASP A 83 -17.30 -5.65 -21.18
N ASN A 84 -18.50 -6.00 -20.71
CA ASN A 84 -19.78 -5.61 -21.33
C ASN A 84 -20.33 -4.25 -20.86
N ASN A 85 -19.74 -3.63 -19.82
CA ASN A 85 -20.22 -2.38 -19.24
C ASN A 85 -19.07 -1.54 -18.66
N GLN A 86 -18.32 -0.88 -19.55
CA GLN A 86 -17.16 -0.08 -19.13
C GLN A 86 -17.52 1.15 -18.28
N ASN A 87 -18.73 1.68 -18.42
CA ASN A 87 -19.19 2.82 -17.62
C ASN A 87 -19.32 2.46 -16.14
N GLU A 88 -19.74 1.22 -15.84
CA GLU A 88 -19.83 0.71 -14.46
C GLU A 88 -18.45 0.56 -13.83
N LEU A 89 -17.45 0.12 -14.60
CA LEU A 89 -16.06 0.06 -14.11
C LEU A 89 -15.50 1.47 -13.87
N GLU A 90 -15.78 2.43 -14.75
CA GLU A 90 -15.38 3.82 -14.56
C GLU A 90 -15.97 4.41 -13.28
N GLU A 91 -17.28 4.22 -13.05
CA GLU A 91 -17.98 4.68 -11.85
C GLU A 91 -17.41 4.01 -10.58
N LEU A 92 -17.16 2.69 -10.61
CA LEU A 92 -16.56 1.96 -9.50
C LEU A 92 -15.15 2.46 -9.17
N LEU A 93 -14.32 2.69 -10.20
CA LEU A 93 -12.97 3.22 -10.03
C LEU A 93 -13.00 4.64 -9.44
N PHE A 94 -13.94 5.47 -9.86
CA PHE A 94 -14.12 6.80 -9.30
C PHE A 94 -14.58 6.75 -7.83
N ASN A 95 -15.60 5.96 -7.52
CA ASN A 95 -16.12 5.84 -6.16
C ASN A 95 -15.03 5.31 -5.21
N SER A 96 -14.30 4.28 -5.61
CA SER A 96 -13.18 3.76 -4.80
C SER A 96 -12.00 4.73 -4.67
N LEU A 97 -11.78 5.65 -5.64
CA LEU A 97 -10.82 6.74 -5.50
C LEU A 97 -11.30 7.76 -4.47
N GLN A 98 -12.60 8.09 -4.46
CA GLN A 98 -13.19 8.96 -3.47
C GLN A 98 -13.09 8.36 -2.06
N ASP A 99 -13.37 7.06 -1.92
CA ASP A 99 -13.22 6.33 -0.65
C ASP A 99 -11.76 6.34 -0.18
N THR A 100 -10.81 6.17 -1.10
CA THR A 100 -9.38 6.27 -0.83
C THR A 100 -8.98 7.65 -0.30
N ILE A 101 -9.48 8.71 -0.92
CA ILE A 101 -9.21 10.09 -0.53
C ILE A 101 -9.80 10.37 0.85
N ASN A 102 -11.02 9.92 1.12
CA ASN A 102 -11.65 10.05 2.43
C ASN A 102 -10.86 9.31 3.51
N PHE A 103 -10.53 8.04 3.25
CA PHE A 103 -9.72 7.21 4.15
C PHE A 103 -8.38 7.87 4.49
N LEU A 104 -7.63 8.33 3.48
CA LEU A 104 -6.32 8.95 3.71
C LEU A 104 -6.43 10.30 4.40
N SER A 105 -7.49 11.07 4.11
CA SER A 105 -7.77 12.35 4.77
C SER A 105 -7.99 12.17 6.26
N GLU A 106 -8.81 11.19 6.64
CA GLU A 106 -9.14 10.87 8.03
C GLU A 106 -7.95 10.23 8.76
N LYS A 107 -7.26 9.29 8.10
CA LYS A 107 -6.21 8.48 8.73
C LYS A 107 -4.89 9.24 8.90
N LEU A 108 -4.54 10.11 7.95
CA LEU A 108 -3.24 10.78 7.93
C LEU A 108 -3.35 12.30 8.07
N ASN A 109 -4.01 12.96 7.13
CA ASN A 109 -4.14 14.42 7.11
C ASN A 109 -5.12 14.89 6.04
N SER A 110 -5.83 16.00 6.24
CA SER A 110 -6.66 16.59 5.17
C SER A 110 -5.85 17.09 3.97
N ASP A 111 -4.55 17.37 4.14
CA ASP A 111 -3.63 17.76 3.08
C ASP A 111 -2.96 16.53 2.44
N TYR A 112 -3.28 16.26 1.17
CA TYR A 112 -2.77 15.10 0.44
C TYR A 112 -1.25 15.08 0.29
N SER A 113 -0.58 16.24 0.37
CA SER A 113 0.89 16.30 0.27
C SER A 113 1.59 15.60 1.44
N LYS A 114 0.86 15.31 2.53
CA LYS A 114 1.37 14.64 3.73
C LYS A 114 1.09 13.14 3.77
N TRP A 115 0.47 12.57 2.73
CA TRP A 115 0.15 11.14 2.65
C TRP A 115 1.38 10.28 2.29
N GLU A 116 2.47 10.44 3.02
CA GLU A 116 3.68 9.65 2.85
C GLU A 116 3.45 8.19 3.26
N TRP A 117 3.89 7.23 2.44
CA TRP A 117 3.65 5.80 2.68
C TRP A 117 4.09 5.33 4.06
N GLY A 118 5.25 5.80 4.52
CA GLY A 118 5.79 5.45 5.84
C GLY A 118 5.01 6.02 7.03
N ASN A 119 4.02 6.90 6.81
CA ASN A 119 3.10 7.31 7.86
C ASN A 119 2.05 6.24 8.18
N LEU A 120 1.71 5.39 7.20
CA LEU A 120 0.92 4.17 7.39
C LEU A 120 1.82 2.97 7.66
N HIS A 121 2.79 2.76 6.78
CA HIS A 121 3.59 1.54 6.74
C HIS A 121 4.81 1.64 7.64
N LYS A 122 4.72 0.98 8.81
CA LYS A 122 5.74 1.05 9.85
C LYS A 122 6.15 -0.32 10.35
N LEU A 123 7.43 -0.44 10.72
CA LEU A 123 7.98 -1.62 11.38
C LEU A 123 8.22 -1.31 12.87
N THR A 124 7.62 -2.12 13.74
CA THR A 124 7.99 -2.17 15.16
C THR A 124 8.56 -3.55 15.42
N LEU A 125 9.78 -3.62 15.94
CA LEU A 125 10.35 -4.86 16.44
C LEU A 125 9.76 -5.10 17.84
N VAL A 126 8.72 -5.93 17.88
CA VAL A 126 7.94 -6.22 19.08
C VAL A 126 8.70 -7.23 19.94
N HIS A 127 9.03 -6.84 21.17
CA HIS A 127 9.64 -7.74 22.14
C HIS A 127 8.56 -8.69 22.69
N PRO A 128 8.81 -10.01 22.84
CA PRO A 128 7.79 -10.95 23.32
C PRO A 128 7.11 -10.56 24.64
N PHE A 129 7.84 -9.91 25.56
CA PHE A 129 7.26 -9.44 26.82
C PHE A 129 6.25 -8.29 26.66
N SER A 130 6.34 -7.49 25.59
CA SER A 130 5.36 -6.43 25.35
C SER A 130 3.98 -6.97 24.99
N LEU A 131 3.88 -8.25 24.62
CA LEU A 131 2.60 -8.92 24.37
C LEU A 131 1.90 -9.37 25.66
N ALA A 132 2.68 -9.56 26.73
CA ALA A 132 2.18 -10.04 28.03
C ALA A 132 2.02 -8.91 29.06
N ASN A 133 2.75 -7.81 28.91
CA ASN A 133 2.78 -6.69 29.84
C ASN A 133 3.00 -5.36 29.10
N GLU A 134 2.19 -4.36 29.40
CA GLU A 134 2.29 -2.99 28.89
C GLU A 134 3.65 -2.34 29.17
N ASP A 135 4.24 -2.56 30.36
CA ASP A 135 5.59 -2.05 30.69
C ASP A 135 6.66 -2.65 29.75
N GLY A 136 6.40 -3.85 29.25
CA GLY A 136 7.27 -4.52 28.28
C GLY A 136 7.35 -3.79 26.93
N LYS A 137 6.44 -2.86 26.62
CA LYS A 137 6.52 -2.03 25.41
C LYS A 137 7.76 -1.14 25.38
N ALA A 138 8.36 -0.85 26.54
CA ALA A 138 9.65 -0.13 26.61
C ALA A 138 10.80 -0.89 25.92
N LEU A 139 10.65 -2.21 25.70
CA LEU A 139 11.61 -3.05 24.99
C LEU A 139 11.39 -3.10 23.48
N ASN A 140 10.28 -2.54 22.97
CA ASN A 140 10.02 -2.47 21.54
C ASN A 140 10.95 -1.48 20.86
N ILE A 141 11.40 -1.81 19.65
CA ILE A 141 12.24 -0.91 18.84
C ILE A 141 11.42 -0.41 17.65
N GLY A 142 11.33 0.91 17.50
CA GLY A 142 10.51 1.58 16.48
C GLY A 142 9.39 2.43 17.10
N PRO A 143 8.31 2.75 16.36
CA PRO A 143 8.05 2.34 14.98
C PRO A 143 8.95 3.08 13.97
N PHE A 144 9.50 2.36 13.00
CA PHE A 144 10.27 2.92 11.89
C PHE A 144 9.39 3.06 10.64
N LYS A 145 9.44 4.23 10.00
CA LYS A 145 8.75 4.45 8.72
C LYS A 145 9.41 3.64 7.60
N MET A 146 8.66 2.77 6.96
CA MET A 146 9.16 1.85 5.93
C MET A 146 8.64 2.22 4.54
N GLY A 147 9.43 1.85 3.53
CA GLY A 147 9.00 1.82 2.14
C GLY A 147 8.83 0.38 1.68
N GLY A 148 8.36 0.21 0.45
CA GLY A 148 8.14 -1.09 -0.17
C GLY A 148 6.77 -1.67 0.15
N ASP A 149 6.49 -2.77 -0.54
CA ASP A 149 5.39 -3.68 -0.26
C ASP A 149 5.80 -5.12 -0.68
N SER A 150 4.86 -6.05 -0.65
CA SER A 150 5.08 -7.45 -1.05
C SER A 150 5.50 -7.66 -2.51
N ASN A 151 5.35 -6.65 -3.38
CA ASN A 151 5.70 -6.70 -4.80
C ASN A 151 6.93 -5.85 -5.15
N THR A 152 7.61 -5.27 -4.16
CA THR A 152 8.86 -4.53 -4.35
C THR A 152 10.07 -5.34 -3.91
N LEU A 153 11.25 -5.07 -4.49
CA LEU A 153 12.50 -5.70 -4.09
C LEU A 153 12.80 -5.49 -2.60
N ASN A 154 12.56 -4.28 -2.09
CA ASN A 154 12.58 -4.00 -0.67
C ASN A 154 11.27 -4.48 -0.03
N ASN A 155 11.12 -5.80 0.13
CA ASN A 155 9.88 -6.41 0.61
C ASN A 155 9.43 -5.79 1.94
N GLY A 156 8.22 -5.24 1.94
CA GLY A 156 7.52 -4.65 3.08
C GLY A 156 6.10 -5.18 3.16
N TYR A 157 5.93 -6.50 3.27
CA TYR A 157 4.60 -7.09 3.42
C TYR A 157 3.93 -6.53 4.68
N PHE A 158 2.67 -6.13 4.53
CA PHE A 158 1.85 -5.56 5.58
C PHE A 158 0.48 -6.22 5.60
N ASP A 159 -0.17 -6.11 6.75
CA ASP A 159 -1.57 -6.47 6.92
C ASP A 159 -2.41 -5.18 7.02
N PRO A 160 -3.32 -4.92 6.06
CA PRO A 160 -4.24 -3.79 6.12
C PRO A 160 -5.12 -3.77 7.37
N LEU A 161 -5.47 -4.94 7.92
CA LEU A 161 -6.31 -5.04 9.13
C LEU A 161 -5.54 -4.68 10.40
N ASN A 162 -4.21 -4.82 10.36
CA ASN A 162 -3.32 -4.41 11.45
C ASN A 162 -2.69 -3.05 11.17
N ASP A 163 -3.51 -2.09 10.75
CA ASP A 163 -3.14 -0.70 10.49
C ASP A 163 -1.93 -0.52 9.55
N TYR A 164 -1.85 -1.36 8.51
CA TYR A 164 -0.76 -1.34 7.52
C TYR A 164 0.64 -1.59 8.13
N ALA A 165 0.70 -2.13 9.36
CA ALA A 165 1.95 -2.49 10.01
C ALA A 165 2.70 -3.52 9.16
N MET A 166 3.99 -3.28 8.99
CA MET A 166 4.89 -4.19 8.30
C MET A 166 5.05 -5.46 9.15
N ALA A 167 4.61 -6.59 8.61
CA ALA A 167 4.64 -7.89 9.28
C ALA A 167 5.78 -8.78 8.77
N VAL A 168 6.17 -8.65 7.50
CA VAL A 168 7.29 -9.43 6.93
C VAL A 168 8.21 -8.53 6.12
N GLY A 169 9.51 -8.72 6.32
CA GLY A 169 10.56 -8.04 5.58
C GLY A 169 11.89 -8.77 5.64
N PRO A 170 12.94 -8.20 5.03
CA PRO A 170 14.26 -8.80 5.01
C PRO A 170 14.87 -8.79 6.42
N SER A 171 15.04 -9.98 6.99
CA SER A 171 15.71 -10.20 8.26
C SER A 171 17.23 -9.99 8.19
N PHE A 172 17.80 -10.01 6.98
CA PHE A 172 19.22 -9.84 6.72
C PHE A 172 19.45 -9.38 5.28
N ARG A 173 20.42 -8.49 5.05
CA ARG A 173 20.94 -8.16 3.72
C ARG A 173 22.46 -8.17 3.77
N GLN A 174 23.11 -8.62 2.70
CA GLN A 174 24.56 -8.65 2.59
C GLN A 174 25.02 -8.36 1.15
N ILE A 175 26.22 -7.83 1.02
CA ILE A 175 26.96 -7.67 -0.24
C ILE A 175 28.38 -8.17 0.03
N HIS A 176 28.86 -9.10 -0.81
CA HIS A 176 30.22 -9.67 -0.71
C HIS A 176 31.09 -9.13 -1.83
N ASP A 177 32.23 -8.53 -1.47
CA ASP A 177 33.28 -8.18 -2.43
C ASP A 177 34.29 -9.34 -2.50
N LEU A 178 34.24 -10.09 -3.60
CA LEU A 178 35.07 -11.28 -3.79
C LEU A 178 36.54 -10.95 -4.08
N SER A 179 36.87 -9.68 -4.34
CA SER A 179 38.25 -9.22 -4.52
C SER A 179 38.91 -8.77 -3.21
N ASP A 180 38.09 -8.41 -2.22
CA ASP A 180 38.51 -7.87 -0.93
C ASP A 180 37.42 -8.10 0.13
N TRP A 181 37.55 -9.19 0.89
CA TRP A 181 36.52 -9.62 1.85
C TRP A 181 36.21 -8.56 2.92
N ASP A 182 37.18 -7.73 3.30
CA ASP A 182 37.01 -6.67 4.31
C ASP A 182 36.09 -5.53 3.82
N LYS A 183 35.80 -5.44 2.51
CA LYS A 183 34.83 -4.50 1.94
C LYS A 183 33.40 -5.04 1.89
N SER A 184 33.19 -6.29 2.29
CA SER A 184 31.85 -6.88 2.36
C SER A 184 31.03 -6.21 3.47
N VAL A 185 29.73 -6.04 3.25
CA VAL A 185 28.83 -5.36 4.18
C VAL A 185 27.59 -6.19 4.43
N PHE A 186 27.02 -6.10 5.64
CA PHE A 186 25.73 -6.67 5.97
C PHE A 186 24.94 -5.77 6.92
N VAL A 187 23.64 -6.02 7.02
CA VAL A 187 22.76 -5.35 7.98
C VAL A 187 21.69 -6.30 8.50
N LEU A 188 21.40 -6.18 9.80
CA LEU A 188 20.28 -6.80 10.51
C LEU A 188 19.34 -5.69 11.01
N PRO A 189 18.01 -5.80 10.88
CA PRO A 189 17.08 -4.75 11.30
C PRO A 189 17.16 -4.37 12.79
N GLY A 190 17.52 -5.31 13.66
CA GLY A 190 17.55 -5.13 15.12
C GLY A 190 18.90 -4.76 15.72
N GLY A 191 19.94 -4.59 14.88
CA GLY A 191 21.33 -4.52 15.32
C GLY A 191 22.04 -5.87 15.27
#